data_AF-A0A8S2YFK2-F1
#
_entry.id   AF-A0A8S2YFK2-F1
#
_cell.length_a   1.000
_cell.length_b   1.000
_cell.length_c   1.000
_cell.angle_alpha   90.00
_cell.angle_beta   90.00
_cell.angle_gamma   90.00
#
_symmetry.space_group_name_H-M   'P 1'
#
loop_
_entity.id
_entity.type
_entity.pdbx_description
1 polymer ?
#
loop_
_entity_poly.entity_id
_entity_poly.type
_entity_poly.pdbx_seq_one_letter_code
_entity_poly.pdbx_strand_id
1 'polypeptide(L)' 'PRTPYRRSSNMVHVELIFTNTTATKDIYSIKCIKLKSGVNIDGFNEIDVLPSSASIVSSIGI' A
#
# COMPACT_ATOMS: atom_id res chain seq x y z
N PRO A 1 14.40 2.50 -10.82
CA PRO A 1 13.79 3.13 -9.62
C PRO A 1 13.48 2.07 -8.55
N ARG A 2 14.15 2.12 -7.39
CA ARG A 2 13.75 1.29 -6.24
C ARG A 2 12.55 1.95 -5.58
N THR A 3 11.49 1.19 -5.33
CA THR A 3 10.40 1.63 -4.44
C THR A 3 11.04 2.11 -3.13
N PRO A 4 10.83 3.37 -2.72
CA PRO A 4 11.48 3.90 -1.54
C PRO A 4 11.02 3.12 -0.31
N TYR A 5 11.97 2.49 0.38
CA TYR A 5 11.76 1.89 1.68
C TYR A 5 12.55 2.68 2.73
N ARG A 6 11.93 2.92 3.88
CA ARG A 6 12.57 3.52 5.05
C ARG A 6 12.72 2.46 6.12
N ARG A 7 13.93 2.27 6.62
CA ARG A 7 14.16 1.37 7.77
C ARG A 7 14.06 2.18 9.06
N SER A 8 13.21 1.76 9.99
CA SER A 8 13.18 2.30 11.35
C SER A 8 13.43 1.16 12.34
N SER A 9 14.53 1.22 13.09
CA SER A 9 14.98 0.19 14.03
C SER A 9 14.88 -1.25 13.48
N ASN A 10 13.81 -1.97 13.85
CA ASN A 10 13.56 -3.38 13.54
C ASN A 10 12.52 -3.60 12.43
N MET A 11 12.04 -2.54 11.79
CA MET A 11 10.95 -2.57 10.81
C MET A 11 11.37 -1.88 9.51
N VAL A 12 10.96 -2.45 8.38
CA VAL A 12 11.09 -1.82 7.07
C VAL A 12 9.74 -1.27 6.66
N HIS A 13 9.64 0.05 6.52
CA HIS A 13 8.45 0.70 6.01
C HIS A 13 8.56 0.85 4.49
N VAL A 14 7.53 0.44 3.77
CA VAL A 14 7.36 0.69 2.34
C VAL A 14 6.20 1.66 2.18
N GLU A 15 6.49 2.84 1.63
CA GLU A 15 5.45 3.79 1.24
C GLU A 15 5.02 3.48 -0.20
N LEU A 16 3.72 3.22 -0.38
CA LEU A 16 3.09 2.97 -1.67
C LEU A 16 2.13 4.11 -1.99
N ILE A 17 2.13 4.53 -3.25
CA ILE A 17 1.16 5.49 -3.78
C ILE A 17 0.25 4.72 -4.72
N PHE A 18 -1.04 4.69 -4.39
CA PHE A 18 -2.08 4.13 -5.25
C PHE A 18 -2.76 5.28 -5.99
N THR A 19 -2.71 5.28 -7.30
CA THR A 19 -3.39 6.27 -8.16
C THR A 19 -4.44 5.56 -8.99
N ASN A 20 -5.71 5.95 -8.83
CA ASN A 20 -6.78 5.47 -9.69
C ASN A 20 -6.84 6.32 -10.95
N THR A 21 -6.26 5.79 -12.05
CA THR A 21 -6.23 6.47 -13.35
C THR A 21 -7.52 6.30 -14.15
N THR A 22 -8.51 5.55 -13.63
CA THR A 22 -9.79 5.43 -14.30
C THR A 22 -10.59 6.72 -14.11
N ALA A 23 -11.25 7.18 -15.17
CA ALA A 23 -11.95 8.46 -15.18
C ALA A 23 -13.32 8.44 -14.52
N THR A 24 -13.90 7.27 -14.27
CA THR A 24 -15.31 7.14 -13.83
C THR A 24 -15.58 6.00 -12.87
N LYS A 25 -14.58 5.19 -12.50
CA LYS A 25 -14.80 4.02 -11.65
C LYS A 25 -13.98 4.13 -10.38
N ASP A 26 -14.65 4.00 -9.25
CA ASP A 26 -13.96 3.85 -7.98
C ASP A 26 -13.42 2.42 -7.86
N ILE A 27 -12.27 2.27 -7.19
CA ILE A 27 -11.66 0.98 -6.91
C ILE A 27 -11.95 0.66 -5.44
N TYR A 28 -12.52 -0.52 -5.19
CA TYR A 28 -12.94 -0.93 -3.86
C TYR A 28 -12.03 -2.02 -3.30
N SER A 29 -11.91 -2.06 -1.97
CA SER A 29 -11.31 -3.16 -1.21
C SER A 29 -9.87 -3.50 -1.62
N ILE A 30 -8.97 -2.51 -1.66
CA ILE A 30 -7.54 -2.76 -1.90
C ILE A 30 -6.93 -3.34 -0.62
N LYS A 31 -6.46 -4.59 -0.71
CA LYS A 31 -5.88 -5.37 0.39
C LYS A 31 -4.44 -5.77 0.08
N CYS A 32 -3.61 -5.86 1.11
CA CYS A 32 -2.27 -6.43 1.02
C CYS A 32 -2.32 -7.91 1.42
N ILE A 33 -1.74 -8.80 0.61
CA ILE A 33 -1.70 -10.23 0.88
C ILE A 33 -0.24 -10.70 0.92
N LYS A 34 0.11 -11.44 1.96
CA LYS A 34 1.44 -12.05 2.12
C LYS A 34 1.56 -13.29 1.25
N LEU A 35 2.54 -13.30 0.33
CA LEU A 35 2.80 -14.43 -0.57
C LEU A 35 3.89 -15.40 -0.09
N LYS A 36 4.79 -14.98 0.81
CA LYS A 36 5.94 -15.78 1.26
C LYS A 36 5.98 -15.90 2.78
N SER A 37 6.28 -17.08 3.29
CA SER A 37 6.53 -17.31 4.72
C SER A 37 7.82 -16.61 5.17
N GLY A 38 7.89 -16.21 6.45
CA GLY A 38 9.07 -15.57 7.05
C GLY A 38 9.13 -14.04 7.02
N VAL A 39 8.16 -13.37 6.39
CA VAL A 39 8.02 -11.89 6.41
C VAL A 39 6.74 -11.52 7.14
N ASN A 40 6.79 -10.73 8.20
CA ASN A 40 5.58 -10.26 8.88
C ASN A 40 5.16 -8.94 8.26
N ILE A 41 3.91 -8.86 7.80
CA ILE A 41 3.35 -7.61 7.30
C ILE A 41 2.58 -7.02 8.47
N ASP A 42 2.96 -5.84 8.89
CA ASP A 42 2.32 -5.12 9.98
C ASP A 42 1.85 -3.74 9.49
N GLY A 43 0.65 -3.33 9.90
CA GLY A 43 0.16 -1.98 9.66
C GLY A 43 -0.22 -1.59 8.22
N PHE A 44 -0.57 -2.53 7.32
CA PHE A 44 -1.21 -2.12 6.07
C PHE A 44 -2.63 -1.60 6.34
N ASN A 45 -2.87 -0.32 6.02
CA ASN A 45 -4.20 0.24 6.02
C ASN A 45 -4.95 -0.24 4.77
N GLU A 46 -5.94 -1.11 4.97
CA GLU A 46 -6.89 -1.45 3.90
C GLU A 46 -7.54 -0.18 3.35
N ILE A 47 -7.58 -0.05 2.03
CA ILE A 47 -8.26 1.07 1.37
C ILE A 47 -9.63 0.56 0.94
N ASP A 48 -10.67 1.00 1.64
CA ASP A 48 -12.05 0.61 1.37
C ASP A 48 -12.52 1.12 -0.01
N VAL A 49 -12.23 2.40 -0.29
CA VAL A 49 -12.50 3.05 -1.58
C VAL A 49 -11.31 3.91 -1.98
N LEU A 50 -10.82 3.73 -3.21
CA LEU A 50 -9.93 4.64 -3.91
C LEU A 50 -10.74 5.32 -5.02
N PRO A 51 -11.20 6.56 -4.79
CA PRO A 51 -12.05 7.27 -5.74
C PRO A 51 -11.38 7.48 -7.10
N SER A 52 -12.18 7.62 -8.16
CA SER A 52 -11.70 7.96 -9.49
C SER A 52 -10.82 9.22 -9.47
N SER A 53 -9.69 9.16 -10.16
CA SER A 53 -8.68 10.24 -10.23
C SER A 53 -8.01 10.63 -8.91
N ALA A 54 -8.27 9.89 -7.82
CA ALA A 54 -7.61 10.12 -6.54
C ALA A 54 -6.25 9.40 -6.47
N SER A 55 -5.36 9.95 -5.65
CA SER A 55 -4.14 9.27 -5.21
C SER A 55 -4.12 9.17 -3.69
N ILE A 56 -3.84 7.99 -3.17
CA ILE A 56 -3.73 7.73 -1.72
C ILE A 56 -2.34 7.17 -1.44
N VAL A 57 -1.71 7.71 -0.39
CA VAL A 57 -0.46 7.17 0.17
C VAL A 57 -0.82 6.17 1.26
N SER A 58 -0.27 4.96 1.18
CA SER A 58 -0.36 3.94 2.23
C SER A 58 1.02 3.46 2.62
N SER A 59 1.20 3.13 3.89
CA SER A 59 2.47 2.60 4.42
C SER A 59 2.27 1.14 4.81
N ILE A 60 3.27 0.31 4.53
CA ILE A 60 3.33 -1.09 4.93
C ILE A 60 4.59 -1.28 5.77
N GLY A 61 4.43 -1.74 7.01
CA GLY A 61 5.53 -2.31 7.80
C GLY A 61 5.80 -3.75 7.35
N ILE A 62 7.08 -4.05 7.14
CA ILE A 62 7.63 -5.35 6.73
C ILE A 62 8.74 -5.75 7.71
#